data_AF-W1US98-F1
#
_entry.id   AF-W1US98-F1
#
_cell.length_a   1.000
_cell.length_b   1.000
_cell.length_c   1.000
_cell.angle_alpha   90.00
_cell.angle_beta   90.00
_cell.angle_gamma   90.00
#
_symmetry.space_group_name_H-M   'P 1'
#
loop_
_entity.id
_entity.type
_entity.pdbx_description
1 polymer ?
#
loop_
_entity_poly.entity_id
_entity_poly.type
_entity_poly.pdbx_seq_one_letter_code
_entity_poly.pdbx_strand_id
1 'polypeptide(L)'
;WKEKASVSRFVQANYTPYDGDESFLAGPTERSLHIKKIVEETKAHYEETRFPMDTRPTSIADIPAGFIDKENEVIFGIQNDELFKLNFMPKGGIRMAETTLKENGYEPDPAVHEIFTKYVTTVNDGIFRAYTSNIRRARHAHTVTGLPDAYSRGRIIGVYARLA
;
A
#
# COMPACT_ATOMS: atom_id res chain seq x y z
N TRP A 1 -10.92 26.24 13.60
CA TRP A 1 -10.50 25.56 12.35
C TRP A 1 -10.18 26.56 11.26
N LYS A 2 -10.95 27.66 11.12
CA LYS A 2 -10.70 28.75 10.15
C LYS A 2 -9.37 29.49 10.36
N GLU A 3 -8.97 29.73 11.61
CA GLU A 3 -7.71 30.45 11.93
C GLU A 3 -6.53 29.54 12.27
N LYS A 4 -6.83 28.31 12.75
CA LYS A 4 -5.84 27.28 13.08
C LYS A 4 -6.36 25.91 12.70
N ALA A 5 -5.53 25.15 11.99
CA ALA A 5 -5.85 23.81 11.52
C ALA A 5 -6.27 22.89 12.68
N SER A 6 -7.52 22.43 12.63
CA SER A 6 -8.08 21.50 13.61
C SER A 6 -9.32 20.83 13.02
N VAL A 7 -9.14 19.58 12.57
CA VAL A 7 -10.24 18.74 12.03
C VAL A 7 -11.31 18.52 13.09
N SER A 8 -10.92 18.25 14.35
CA SER A 8 -11.87 18.04 15.45
C SER A 8 -12.79 19.25 15.65
N ARG A 9 -12.25 20.49 15.68
CA ARG A 9 -13.07 21.70 15.78
C ARG A 9 -13.93 21.95 14.55
N PHE A 10 -13.47 21.55 13.36
CA PHE A 10 -14.27 21.63 12.14
C PHE A 10 -15.47 20.69 12.23
N VAL A 11 -15.25 19.41 12.54
CA VAL A 11 -16.31 18.42 12.66
C VAL A 11 -17.30 18.84 13.74
N GLN A 12 -16.85 19.13 14.96
CA GLN A 12 -17.73 19.51 16.08
C GLN A 12 -18.62 20.73 15.79
N ALA A 13 -18.15 21.68 14.97
CA ALA A 13 -18.89 22.89 14.66
C ALA A 13 -19.90 22.74 13.51
N ASN A 14 -19.81 21.69 12.70
CA ASN A 14 -20.56 21.58 11.44
C ASN A 14 -21.28 20.25 11.23
N TYR A 15 -21.00 19.20 12.01
CA TYR A 15 -21.70 17.93 11.85
C TYR A 15 -23.16 18.06 12.33
N THR A 16 -24.06 17.37 11.63
CA THR A 16 -25.45 17.22 12.05
C THR A 16 -25.58 15.85 12.71
N PRO A 17 -25.91 15.76 14.01
CA PRO A 17 -26.26 14.49 14.64
C PRO A 17 -27.43 13.84 13.90
N TYR A 18 -27.39 12.51 13.78
CA TYR A 18 -28.45 11.74 13.15
C TYR A 18 -28.85 10.59 14.08
N ASP A 19 -30.08 10.67 14.61
CA ASP A 19 -30.67 9.68 15.53
C ASP A 19 -31.80 8.86 14.87
N GLY A 20 -31.90 8.92 13.53
CA GLY A 20 -32.87 8.14 12.76
C GLY A 20 -32.40 6.72 12.45
N ASP A 21 -33.09 6.03 11.55
CA ASP A 21 -32.79 4.65 11.13
C ASP A 21 -32.19 4.59 9.70
N GLU A 22 -32.00 3.38 9.18
CA GLU A 22 -31.43 3.11 7.86
C GLU A 22 -32.40 3.32 6.67
N SER A 23 -33.65 3.75 6.91
CA SER A 23 -34.68 3.85 5.86
C SER A 23 -34.34 4.83 4.72
N PHE A 24 -33.44 5.79 4.97
CA PHE A 24 -32.97 6.75 3.95
C PHE A 24 -31.85 6.20 3.05
N LEU A 25 -31.28 5.02 3.36
CA LEU A 25 -30.16 4.48 2.60
C LEU A 25 -30.56 4.19 1.15
N ALA A 26 -29.81 4.78 0.23
CA ALA A 26 -29.94 4.48 -1.19
C ALA A 26 -29.15 3.21 -1.56
N GLY A 27 -29.69 2.44 -2.51
CA GLY A 27 -28.99 1.30 -3.10
C GLY A 27 -27.83 1.72 -4.02
N PRO A 28 -27.04 0.75 -4.52
CA PRO A 28 -25.95 1.04 -5.44
C PRO A 28 -26.47 1.51 -6.80
N THR A 29 -25.70 2.39 -7.44
CA THR A 29 -25.95 2.79 -8.83
C THR A 29 -25.48 1.71 -9.81
N GLU A 30 -26.00 1.71 -11.04
CA GLU A 30 -25.54 0.82 -12.11
C GLU A 30 -24.03 0.94 -12.32
N ARG A 31 -23.52 2.18 -12.32
CA ARG A 31 -22.09 2.49 -12.40
C ARG A 31 -21.28 1.84 -11.27
N SER A 32 -21.79 1.89 -10.03
CA SER A 32 -21.14 1.24 -8.89
C SER A 32 -21.13 -0.29 -9.03
N LEU A 33 -22.22 -0.88 -9.52
CA LEU A 33 -22.30 -2.33 -9.76
C LEU A 33 -21.37 -2.77 -10.88
N HIS A 34 -21.24 -1.96 -11.93
CA HIS A 34 -20.31 -2.18 -13.04
C HIS A 34 -18.85 -2.18 -12.59
N ILE A 35 -18.41 -1.13 -11.88
CA ILE A 35 -17.05 -1.06 -11.32
C ILE A 35 -16.80 -2.24 -10.37
N LYS A 36 -17.75 -2.55 -9.50
CA LYS A 36 -17.64 -3.70 -8.57
C LYS A 36 -17.41 -5.01 -9.33
N LYS A 37 -18.17 -5.25 -10.41
CA LYS A 37 -18.02 -6.45 -11.23
C LYS A 37 -16.63 -6.56 -11.83
N ILE A 38 -16.10 -5.47 -12.43
CA ILE A 38 -14.73 -5.45 -12.98
C ILE A 38 -13.71 -5.81 -11.89
N VAL A 39 -13.83 -5.21 -10.70
CA VAL A 39 -12.92 -5.46 -9.58
C VAL A 39 -12.98 -6.91 -9.12
N GLU A 40 -14.18 -7.50 -8.99
CA GLU A 40 -14.36 -8.88 -8.55
C GLU A 40 -13.84 -9.89 -9.57
N GLU A 41 -14.16 -9.71 -10.86
CA GLU A 41 -13.69 -10.58 -11.95
C GLU A 41 -12.16 -10.50 -12.12
N THR A 42 -11.60 -9.28 -12.12
CA THR A 42 -10.15 -9.09 -12.22
C THR A 42 -9.42 -9.70 -11.03
N LYS A 43 -9.96 -9.53 -9.81
CA LYS A 43 -9.39 -10.12 -8.61
C LYS A 43 -9.41 -11.64 -8.66
N ALA A 44 -10.55 -12.23 -9.01
CA ALA A 44 -10.71 -13.68 -9.12
C ALA A 44 -9.70 -14.27 -10.12
N HIS A 45 -9.56 -13.61 -11.28
CA HIS A 45 -8.56 -13.99 -12.27
C HIS A 45 -7.13 -14.02 -11.72
N TYR A 46 -6.71 -13.00 -10.96
CA TYR A 46 -5.37 -12.95 -10.37
C TYR A 46 -5.18 -13.88 -9.17
N GLU A 47 -6.24 -14.19 -8.42
CA GLU A 47 -6.21 -15.21 -7.37
C GLU A 47 -6.03 -16.63 -7.95
N GLU A 48 -6.61 -16.92 -9.12
CA GLU A 48 -6.40 -18.18 -9.85
C GLU A 48 -5.06 -18.27 -10.56
N THR A 49 -4.50 -17.12 -10.95
CA THR A 49 -3.24 -17.03 -11.69
C THR A 49 -2.15 -16.42 -10.82
N ARG A 50 -1.91 -15.11 -10.97
CA ARG A 50 -0.92 -14.33 -10.23
C ARG A 50 -1.24 -12.85 -10.38
N PHE A 51 -1.10 -12.10 -9.29
CA PHE A 51 -1.15 -10.64 -9.32
C PHE A 51 0.04 -10.05 -10.10
N PRO A 52 -0.18 -9.09 -11.02
CA PRO A 52 0.91 -8.45 -11.72
C PRO A 52 1.77 -7.64 -10.74
N MET A 53 3.08 -7.61 -10.97
CA MET A 53 4.02 -6.83 -10.16
C MET A 53 4.71 -5.78 -11.02
N ASP A 54 4.89 -4.59 -10.46
CA ASP A 54 5.82 -3.60 -11.00
C ASP A 54 7.25 -3.98 -10.63
N THR A 55 8.21 -3.68 -11.49
CA THR A 55 9.65 -3.85 -11.21
C THR A 55 10.32 -2.50 -10.92
N ARG A 56 9.62 -1.39 -11.18
CA ARG A 56 10.11 -0.04 -10.90
C ARG A 56 9.98 0.28 -9.41
N PRO A 57 11.00 0.87 -8.76
CA PRO A 57 10.86 1.38 -7.40
C PRO A 57 9.67 2.33 -7.28
N THR A 58 8.74 2.01 -6.38
CA THR A 58 7.52 2.81 -6.21
C THR A 58 7.83 4.23 -5.76
N SER A 59 6.99 5.17 -6.19
CA SER A 59 7.06 6.59 -5.87
C SER A 59 5.66 7.18 -5.81
N ILE A 60 5.51 8.28 -5.08
CA ILE A 60 4.23 9.02 -5.01
C ILE A 60 3.94 9.73 -6.35
N ALA A 61 4.98 10.16 -7.07
CA ALA A 61 4.84 11.04 -8.24
C ALA A 61 5.13 10.35 -9.58
N ASP A 62 5.86 9.23 -9.57
CA ASP A 62 6.46 8.69 -10.80
C ASP A 62 5.69 7.49 -11.40
N ILE A 63 4.56 7.12 -10.79
CA ILE A 63 3.65 6.10 -11.31
C ILE A 63 2.53 6.81 -12.08
N PRO A 64 2.27 6.45 -13.35
CA PRO A 64 1.15 7.00 -14.11
C PRO A 64 -0.21 6.74 -13.44
N ALA A 65 -1.20 7.57 -13.75
CA ALA A 65 -2.56 7.34 -13.28
C ALA A 65 -3.14 6.07 -13.91
N GLY A 66 -3.54 5.11 -13.07
CA GLY A 66 -4.36 3.97 -13.45
C GLY A 66 -5.85 4.22 -13.22
N PHE A 67 -6.69 3.49 -13.95
CA PHE A 67 -8.15 3.58 -13.90
C PHE A 67 -8.75 2.17 -13.94
N ILE A 68 -9.93 1.99 -13.35
CA ILE A 68 -10.70 0.74 -13.49
C ILE A 68 -11.55 0.84 -14.76
N ASP A 69 -12.32 1.91 -14.86
CA ASP A 69 -13.09 2.31 -16.03
C ASP A 69 -13.37 3.80 -15.89
N LYS A 70 -12.50 4.60 -16.52
CA LYS A 70 -12.39 6.03 -16.29
C LYS A 70 -13.69 6.81 -16.50
N GLU A 71 -14.54 6.36 -17.41
CA GLU A 71 -15.83 7.02 -17.70
C GLU A 71 -16.88 6.74 -16.61
N ASN A 72 -16.72 5.61 -15.92
CA ASN A 72 -17.62 5.11 -14.89
C ASN A 72 -17.09 5.32 -13.46
N GLU A 73 -15.96 5.99 -13.28
CA GLU A 73 -15.42 6.33 -11.96
C GLU A 73 -15.84 7.76 -11.55
N VAL A 74 -16.26 7.91 -10.28
CA VAL A 74 -16.51 9.24 -9.67
C VAL A 74 -15.34 9.67 -8.79
N ILE A 75 -14.73 8.70 -8.12
CA ILE A 75 -13.55 8.89 -7.28
C ILE A 75 -12.44 8.06 -7.90
N PHE A 76 -11.37 8.73 -8.33
CA PHE A 76 -10.23 8.11 -8.99
C PHE A 76 -9.11 7.82 -7.99
N GLY A 77 -8.21 6.93 -8.40
CA GLY A 77 -6.95 6.67 -7.71
C GLY A 77 -6.80 5.20 -7.34
N ILE A 78 -5.82 4.55 -7.96
CA ILE A 78 -5.33 3.23 -7.61
C ILE A 78 -3.82 3.28 -7.34
N GLN A 79 -3.27 2.24 -6.72
CA GLN A 79 -1.89 2.24 -6.23
C GLN A 79 -0.81 2.23 -7.32
N ASN A 80 -1.16 1.75 -8.50
CA ASN A 80 -0.28 1.63 -9.65
C ASN A 80 -1.02 2.09 -10.93
N ASP A 81 -0.39 1.96 -12.09
CA ASP A 81 -0.99 2.29 -13.40
C ASP A 81 -2.03 1.25 -13.87
N GLU A 82 -2.14 0.12 -13.18
CA GLU A 82 -3.06 -0.97 -13.49
C GLU A 82 -3.74 -1.51 -12.22
N LEU A 83 -5.00 -1.93 -12.34
CA LEU A 83 -5.78 -2.49 -11.25
C LEU A 83 -5.09 -3.74 -10.67
N PHE A 84 -4.91 -3.77 -9.36
CA PHE A 84 -4.23 -4.84 -8.60
C PHE A 84 -2.74 -5.08 -8.91
N LYS A 85 -2.09 -4.23 -9.71
CA LYS A 85 -0.65 -4.31 -9.90
C LYS A 85 0.11 -3.91 -8.63
N LEU A 86 0.91 -4.84 -8.11
CA LEU A 86 1.63 -4.70 -6.85
C LEU A 86 2.88 -3.85 -7.02
N ASN A 87 3.06 -2.89 -6.11
CA ASN A 87 4.21 -2.00 -6.10
C ASN A 87 5.49 -2.70 -5.62
N PHE A 88 6.63 -2.33 -6.21
CA PHE A 88 7.95 -2.74 -5.75
C PHE A 88 8.55 -1.71 -4.77
N MET A 89 8.79 -2.12 -3.52
CA MET A 89 9.16 -1.24 -2.40
C MET A 89 10.56 -1.55 -1.81
N PRO A 90 11.66 -1.28 -2.54
CA PRO A 90 13.00 -1.73 -2.16
C PRO A 90 13.58 -1.03 -0.91
N LYS A 91 13.09 0.16 -0.55
CA LYS A 91 13.53 0.91 0.65
C LYS A 91 13.34 0.14 1.96
N GLY A 92 12.34 -0.76 2.01
CA GLY A 92 12.12 -1.63 3.16
C GLY A 92 13.19 -2.70 3.32
N GLY A 93 13.70 -3.22 2.21
CA GLY A 93 14.71 -4.27 2.15
C GLY A 93 14.79 -4.86 0.75
N ILE A 94 15.92 -4.65 0.05
CA ILE A 94 16.08 -5.02 -1.36
C ILE A 94 16.04 -6.53 -1.56
N ARG A 95 16.68 -7.31 -0.68
CA ARG A 95 16.73 -8.76 -0.79
C ARG A 95 15.35 -9.41 -0.81
N MET A 96 14.48 -9.00 0.12
CA MET A 96 13.11 -9.53 0.18
C MET A 96 12.33 -9.15 -1.08
N ALA A 97 12.43 -7.88 -1.49
CA ALA A 97 11.70 -7.39 -2.66
C ALA A 97 12.12 -8.11 -3.95
N GLU A 98 13.43 -8.34 -4.16
CA GLU A 98 13.95 -9.09 -5.30
C GLU A 98 13.58 -10.56 -5.28
N THR A 99 13.62 -11.20 -4.10
CA THR A 99 13.15 -12.58 -3.93
C THR A 99 11.68 -12.70 -4.35
N THR A 100 10.82 -11.80 -3.90
CA THR A 100 9.40 -11.81 -4.30
C THR A 100 9.22 -11.65 -5.81
N LEU A 101 9.98 -10.75 -6.47
CA LEU A 101 9.93 -10.62 -7.93
C LEU A 101 10.31 -11.92 -8.63
N LYS A 102 11.42 -12.56 -8.22
CA LYS A 102 11.90 -13.81 -8.81
C LYS A 102 10.92 -14.97 -8.60
N GLU A 103 10.37 -15.11 -7.40
CA GLU A 103 9.32 -16.10 -7.09
C GLU A 103 8.06 -15.90 -7.96
N ASN A 104 7.83 -14.65 -8.39
CA ASN A 104 6.75 -14.28 -9.28
C ASN A 104 7.16 -14.14 -10.76
N GLY A 105 8.32 -14.70 -11.15
CA GLY A 105 8.73 -14.81 -12.55
C GLY A 105 9.23 -13.52 -13.19
N TYR A 106 9.56 -12.51 -12.39
CA TYR A 106 10.15 -11.26 -12.84
C TYR A 106 11.67 -11.26 -12.61
N GLU A 107 12.41 -10.61 -13.49
CA GLU A 107 13.85 -10.39 -13.32
C GLU A 107 14.08 -9.02 -12.66
N PRO A 108 14.76 -8.95 -11.50
CA PRO A 108 15.09 -7.67 -10.87
C PRO A 108 16.09 -6.86 -11.70
N ASP A 109 15.91 -5.55 -11.73
CA ASP A 109 16.83 -4.64 -12.40
C ASP A 109 18.19 -4.58 -11.66
N PRO A 110 19.31 -4.96 -12.31
CA PRO A 110 20.63 -4.91 -11.70
C PRO A 110 21.05 -3.50 -11.23
N ALA A 111 20.58 -2.45 -11.90
CA ALA A 111 20.87 -1.07 -11.51
C ALA A 111 20.19 -0.74 -10.17
N VAL A 112 18.95 -1.20 -9.99
CA VAL A 112 18.21 -1.07 -8.72
C VAL A 112 18.89 -1.87 -7.62
N HIS A 113 19.32 -3.10 -7.90
CA HIS A 113 20.10 -3.90 -6.97
C HIS A 113 21.34 -3.15 -6.49
N GLU A 114 22.12 -2.59 -7.43
CA GLU A 114 23.31 -1.82 -7.12
C GLU A 114 23.00 -0.61 -6.24
N ILE A 115 21.94 0.14 -6.56
CA ILE A 115 21.51 1.31 -5.78
C ILE A 115 21.25 0.94 -4.33
N PHE A 116 20.43 -0.09 -4.09
CA PHE A 116 20.02 -0.46 -2.73
C PHE A 116 21.00 -1.37 -1.99
N THR A 117 22.12 -1.75 -2.62
CA THR A 117 23.19 -2.50 -1.95
C THR A 117 24.46 -1.67 -1.73
N LYS A 118 24.76 -0.71 -2.60
CA LYS A 118 25.97 0.12 -2.52
C LYS A 118 25.72 1.55 -2.06
N TYR A 119 24.65 2.19 -2.53
CA TYR A 119 24.46 3.64 -2.37
C TYR A 119 23.39 4.00 -1.33
N VAL A 120 22.35 3.19 -1.19
CA VAL A 120 21.21 3.43 -0.30
C VAL A 120 21.13 2.32 0.74
N THR A 121 21.15 2.67 2.02
CA THR A 121 20.90 1.70 3.10
C THR A 121 19.39 1.50 3.26
N THR A 122 18.93 0.25 3.18
CA THR A 122 17.51 -0.08 3.43
C THR A 122 17.19 -0.15 4.92
N VAL A 123 15.90 -0.12 5.27
CA VAL A 123 15.46 -0.31 6.67
C VAL A 123 15.94 -1.67 7.20
N ASN A 124 15.78 -2.74 6.41
CA ASN A 124 16.30 -4.07 6.72
C ASN A 124 17.81 -4.04 7.02
N ASP A 125 18.62 -3.43 6.15
CA ASP A 125 20.08 -3.35 6.37
C ASP A 125 20.42 -2.63 7.68
N GLY A 126 19.76 -1.50 7.94
CA GLY A 126 19.95 -0.74 9.18
C GLY A 126 19.64 -1.55 10.43
N ILE A 127 18.51 -2.27 10.43
CA ILE A 127 18.09 -3.14 11.53
C ILE A 127 19.10 -4.27 11.74
N PHE A 128 19.48 -4.98 10.68
CA PHE A 128 20.37 -6.14 10.79
C PHE A 128 21.82 -5.74 11.16
N ARG A 129 22.27 -4.53 10.81
CA ARG A 129 23.54 -3.96 11.30
C ARG A 129 23.50 -3.68 12.80
N ALA A 130 22.37 -3.24 13.34
CA ALA A 130 22.20 -2.94 14.76
C ALA A 130 21.89 -4.18 15.63
N TYR A 131 21.39 -5.26 15.04
CA TYR A 131 21.06 -6.48 15.75
C TYR A 131 22.26 -7.12 16.46
N THR A 132 22.10 -7.37 17.75
CA THR A 132 23.05 -8.16 18.55
C THR A 132 22.95 -9.65 18.26
N SER A 133 23.97 -10.41 18.63
CA SER A 133 23.96 -11.87 18.51
C SER A 133 22.80 -12.52 19.28
N ASN A 134 22.41 -11.96 20.44
CA ASN A 134 21.29 -12.44 21.24
C ASN A 134 19.95 -12.27 20.51
N ILE A 135 19.71 -11.10 19.90
CA ILE A 135 18.49 -10.83 19.13
C ILE A 135 18.40 -11.81 17.94
N ARG A 136 19.51 -12.01 17.23
CA ARG A 136 19.57 -12.95 16.10
C ARG A 136 19.26 -14.38 16.53
N ARG A 137 19.80 -14.84 17.67
CA ARG A 137 19.50 -16.17 18.21
C ARG A 137 18.03 -16.32 18.63
N ALA A 138 17.47 -15.33 19.31
CA ALA A 138 16.05 -15.35 19.71
C ALA A 138 15.11 -15.40 18.49
N ARG A 139 15.45 -14.68 17.42
CA ARG A 139 14.73 -14.72 16.14
C ARG A 139 14.83 -16.09 15.46
N HIS A 140 16.04 -16.63 15.37
CA HIS A 140 16.29 -17.94 14.75
C HIS A 140 15.62 -19.09 15.53
N ALA A 141 15.59 -19.01 16.86
CA ALA A 141 14.92 -19.98 17.72
C ALA A 141 13.39 -19.78 17.80
N HIS A 142 12.83 -18.84 17.02
CA HIS A 142 11.41 -18.47 17.05
C HIS A 142 10.88 -18.01 18.42
N THR A 143 11.76 -17.66 19.36
CA THR A 143 11.38 -17.06 20.65
C THR A 143 10.79 -15.66 20.45
N VAL A 144 11.30 -14.91 19.47
CA VAL A 144 10.74 -13.63 19.02
C VAL A 144 10.64 -13.69 17.50
N THR A 145 9.42 -13.73 16.96
CA THR A 145 9.16 -13.86 15.52
C THR A 145 8.19 -12.78 15.05
N GLY A 146 8.15 -12.52 13.74
CA GLY A 146 7.22 -11.54 13.15
C GLY A 146 7.52 -10.09 13.50
N LEU A 147 8.78 -9.75 13.81
CA LEU A 147 9.19 -8.35 13.95
C LEU A 147 9.16 -7.65 12.58
N PRO A 148 8.90 -6.33 12.52
CA PRO A 148 8.93 -5.56 11.29
C PRO A 148 10.38 -5.26 10.84
N ASP A 149 11.19 -6.31 10.72
CA ASP A 149 12.58 -6.24 10.28
C ASP A 149 12.76 -6.54 8.79
N ALA A 150 11.74 -7.13 8.15
CA ALA A 150 11.71 -7.46 6.73
C ALA A 150 10.50 -6.87 5.99
N TYR A 151 9.70 -6.02 6.66
CA TYR A 151 8.55 -5.34 6.08
C TYR A 151 8.27 -4.03 6.83
N SER A 152 7.46 -3.16 6.21
CA SER A 152 7.08 -1.87 6.80
C SER A 152 6.34 -2.02 8.13
N ARG A 153 6.75 -1.27 9.15
CA ARG A 153 6.13 -1.31 10.50
C ARG A 153 4.64 -0.99 10.56
N GLY A 154 4.11 -0.26 9.57
CA GLY A 154 2.73 0.23 9.57
C GLY A 154 2.41 1.06 10.82
N ARG A 155 1.18 0.92 11.34
CA ARG A 155 0.70 1.54 12.60
C ARG A 155 0.86 3.07 12.67
N ILE A 156 0.82 3.73 11.51
CA ILE A 156 0.78 5.19 11.39
C ILE A 156 -0.57 5.56 10.78
N ILE A 157 -1.30 6.45 11.43
CA ILE A 157 -2.57 6.98 10.93
C ILE A 157 -2.35 8.43 10.52
N GLY A 158 -2.26 8.67 9.22
CA GLY A 158 -2.29 10.02 8.67
C GLY A 158 -3.67 10.65 8.87
N VAL A 159 -3.73 11.94 9.21
CA VAL A 159 -5.01 12.65 9.30
C VAL A 159 -5.41 13.13 7.91
N TYR A 160 -5.85 12.22 7.05
CA TYR A 160 -6.16 12.50 5.64
C TYR A 160 -7.30 13.51 5.45
N ALA A 161 -8.21 13.60 6.42
CA ALA A 161 -9.27 14.63 6.46
C ALA A 161 -8.75 16.08 6.56
N ARG A 162 -7.42 16.29 6.70
CA ARG A 162 -6.82 17.63 6.58
C ARG A 162 -6.67 18.09 5.12
N LEU A 163 -6.72 17.16 4.16
CA LEU A 163 -6.57 17.45 2.74
C LEU A 163 -7.90 17.81 2.08
N ALA A 164 -9.00 17.20 2.52
CA ALA A 164 -10.36 17.49 2.08
C ALA A 164 -10.81 18.88 2.58
#